data_AF-A0A8T0AMP9-F1
#
_entry.id   AF-A0A8T0AMP9-F1
#
_cell.length_a   1.000
_cell.length_b   1.000
_cell.length_c   1.000
_cell.angle_alpha   90.00
_cell.angle_beta   90.00
_cell.angle_gamma   90.00
#
_symmetry.space_group_name_H-M   'P 1'
#
loop_
_entity.id
_entity.type
_entity.pdbx_description
1 polymer ?
#
loop_
_entity_poly.entity_id
_entity_poly.type
_entity_poly.pdbx_seq_one_letter_code
_entity_poly.pdbx_strand_id
1 'polypeptide(L)'
;MFQLQQSPIPRSETQSDKDRDERGMREDSAGVQLHSPDSATRSVSPRRALAARARGFPRIRAGARARCTHTSVLHSTRQRNFSIIMTSWDARISSLLFSPTQFLSRTTSEMFLAELLDNLRDDKTNDSKKILLLSVFLEHPTVLCTTTSAGEQTAHELVSILNCTPQKSDTNDNVGGPTHHAVRAGACECLREMETCQPGLLSQKLEALYYLKQQETTVLHQSYCMLYTEVLKNAIRFLTQEKDVDNAKLRAS
;
A
#
# COMPACT_ATOMS: atom_id res chain seq x y z
N MET A 1 3.43 -29.12 40.61
CA MET A 1 3.32 -30.45 39.97
C MET A 1 2.41 -30.27 38.75
N PHE A 2 2.99 -29.93 37.60
CA PHE A 2 2.26 -29.79 36.33
C PHE A 2 3.04 -30.58 35.29
N GLN A 3 2.47 -31.69 34.83
CA GLN A 3 3.02 -32.51 33.75
C GLN A 3 2.76 -31.82 32.42
N LEU A 4 3.82 -31.43 31.74
CA LEU A 4 3.81 -31.07 30.32
C LEU A 4 3.75 -32.36 29.50
N GLN A 5 2.60 -32.63 28.89
CA GLN A 5 2.41 -33.72 27.95
C GLN A 5 2.91 -33.26 26.58
N GLN A 6 4.10 -33.73 26.18
CA GLN A 6 4.67 -33.52 24.85
C GLN A 6 4.04 -34.51 23.86
N SER A 7 3.44 -33.98 22.79
CA SER A 7 2.94 -34.77 21.67
C SER A 7 4.09 -35.21 20.75
N PRO A 8 4.05 -36.43 20.19
CA PRO A 8 5.12 -36.95 19.35
C PRO A 8 5.14 -36.35 17.95
N ILE A 9 6.36 -36.08 17.47
CA ILE A 9 6.72 -35.63 16.13
C ILE A 9 6.57 -36.81 15.15
N PRO A 10 5.85 -36.67 14.01
CA PRO A 10 5.85 -37.70 12.98
C PRO A 10 7.18 -37.74 12.25
N ARG A 11 7.77 -38.93 12.18
CA ARG A 11 9.01 -39.26 11.46
C ARG A 11 8.79 -39.13 9.95
N SER A 12 9.67 -38.39 9.31
CA SER A 12 9.86 -38.36 7.86
C SER A 12 10.51 -39.67 7.39
N GLU A 13 9.75 -40.47 6.65
CA GLU A 13 10.30 -41.57 5.85
C GLU A 13 10.91 -41.03 4.55
N THR A 14 12.20 -41.31 4.42
CA THR A 14 12.99 -41.29 3.19
C THR A 14 12.80 -42.65 2.50
N GLN A 15 12.70 -42.69 1.16
CA GLN A 15 13.45 -43.57 0.25
C GLN A 15 12.71 -43.82 -1.10
N SER A 16 13.34 -43.45 -2.22
CA SER A 16 13.43 -44.21 -3.48
C SER A 16 13.82 -43.22 -4.59
N ASP A 17 15.09 -43.11 -4.95
CA ASP A 17 15.73 -43.94 -6.00
C ASP A 17 14.87 -44.06 -7.26
N LYS A 18 15.22 -43.29 -8.30
CA LYS A 18 15.26 -43.79 -9.68
C LYS A 18 15.96 -42.85 -10.65
N ASP A 19 16.94 -43.45 -11.33
CA ASP A 19 17.32 -43.22 -12.73
C ASP A 19 18.07 -41.94 -13.10
N ARG A 20 19.37 -42.06 -12.81
CA ARG A 20 20.52 -41.58 -13.57
C ARG A 20 20.39 -41.95 -15.05
N ASP A 21 20.35 -40.96 -15.94
CA ASP A 21 20.67 -41.15 -17.36
C ASP A 21 21.76 -40.15 -17.79
N GLU A 22 22.93 -40.71 -18.05
CA GLU A 22 24.09 -40.06 -18.67
C GLU A 22 24.03 -40.23 -20.19
N ARG A 23 23.93 -39.12 -20.93
CA ARG A 23 24.39 -38.96 -22.33
C ARG A 23 24.11 -37.51 -22.75
N GLY A 24 25.02 -36.70 -23.29
CA GLY A 24 26.38 -36.88 -23.74
C GLY A 24 26.68 -35.71 -24.70
N MET A 25 27.94 -35.25 -24.69
CA MET A 25 28.65 -34.61 -25.80
C MET A 25 28.08 -33.30 -26.40
N ARG A 26 28.78 -32.19 -26.17
CA ARG A 26 29.67 -31.58 -27.19
C ARG A 26 30.45 -30.39 -26.61
N GLU A 27 31.75 -30.62 -26.46
CA GLU A 27 32.76 -29.57 -26.51
C GLU A 27 32.85 -29.08 -27.96
N ASP A 28 32.90 -27.77 -28.15
CA ASP A 28 33.68 -27.18 -29.24
C ASP A 28 34.34 -25.91 -28.71
N SER A 29 35.67 -25.97 -28.75
CA SER A 29 36.61 -24.93 -28.38
C SER A 29 36.76 -23.89 -29.49
N ALA A 30 37.10 -22.67 -29.08
CA ALA A 30 38.18 -21.82 -29.63
C ALA A 30 37.74 -20.36 -29.81
N GLY A 31 38.53 -19.43 -29.26
CA GLY A 31 38.42 -18.02 -29.64
C GLY A 31 39.04 -17.01 -28.68
N VAL A 32 40.35 -17.04 -28.55
CA VAL A 32 41.22 -16.07 -27.85
C VAL A 32 40.98 -14.61 -28.31
N GLN A 33 40.94 -13.65 -27.38
CA GLN A 33 41.75 -12.42 -27.52
C GLN A 33 41.94 -11.65 -26.20
N LEU A 34 43.17 -11.73 -25.70
CA LEU A 34 43.79 -10.85 -24.73
C LEU A 34 44.04 -9.48 -25.35
N HIS A 35 43.63 -8.40 -24.68
CA HIS A 35 44.35 -7.12 -24.72
C HIS A 35 44.11 -6.30 -23.45
N SER A 36 45.16 -6.22 -22.64
CA SER A 36 45.61 -5.05 -21.88
C SER A 36 47.07 -4.82 -22.33
N PRO A 37 47.69 -3.63 -22.20
CA PRO A 37 47.63 -2.67 -21.09
C PRO A 37 47.44 -1.21 -21.64
N ASP A 38 47.60 -0.06 -20.98
CA ASP A 38 48.41 0.36 -19.85
C ASP A 38 48.00 1.80 -19.39
N SER A 39 48.21 2.07 -18.09
CA SER A 39 48.58 3.33 -17.41
C SER A 39 48.11 4.75 -17.87
N ALA A 40 47.59 5.54 -16.91
CA ALA A 40 48.21 6.81 -16.44
C ALA A 40 47.39 7.58 -15.38
N THR A 41 47.92 7.61 -14.16
CA THR A 41 48.14 8.77 -13.25
C THR A 41 47.29 10.06 -13.34
N ARG A 42 46.65 10.43 -12.22
CA ARG A 42 46.68 11.76 -11.51
C ARG A 42 45.65 11.73 -10.37
N SER A 43 46.02 11.67 -9.09
CA SER A 43 46.52 12.78 -8.24
C SER A 43 45.75 14.10 -8.45
N VAL A 44 44.84 14.44 -7.51
CA VAL A 44 44.76 15.73 -6.77
C VAL A 44 43.60 15.63 -5.73
N SER A 45 43.93 15.68 -4.45
CA SER A 45 43.13 16.34 -3.38
C SER A 45 43.68 17.78 -3.21
N PRO A 46 43.05 18.79 -2.56
CA PRO A 46 42.02 18.70 -1.51
C PRO A 46 40.94 19.84 -1.49
N ARG A 47 39.99 19.72 -0.54
CA ARG A 47 39.27 20.79 0.21
C ARG A 47 38.69 22.00 -0.55
N ARG A 48 37.35 22.16 -0.46
CA ARG A 48 36.73 23.44 -0.07
C ARG A 48 35.31 23.27 0.47
N ALA A 49 35.11 23.82 1.66
CA ALA A 49 33.83 24.12 2.26
C ALA A 49 33.11 25.23 1.47
N LEU A 50 31.77 25.22 1.46
CA LEU A 50 30.85 26.36 1.62
C LEU A 50 29.42 25.82 1.43
N ALA A 51 28.59 25.85 2.48
CA ALA A 51 27.60 26.90 2.75
C ALA A 51 26.20 26.56 2.23
N ALA A 52 25.31 26.34 3.21
CA ALA A 52 23.96 26.88 3.32
C ALA A 52 23.19 27.17 2.02
N ARG A 53 22.07 26.45 1.85
CA ARG A 53 20.85 27.12 1.39
C ARG A 53 19.59 26.43 1.90
N ALA A 54 19.05 27.01 2.97
CA ALA A 54 17.66 26.91 3.34
C ALA A 54 16.77 27.48 2.21
N ARG A 55 15.81 26.69 1.73
CA ARG A 55 14.50 27.10 1.19
C ARG A 55 13.60 25.89 1.41
N GLY A 56 12.62 25.88 2.31
CA GLY A 56 11.52 26.84 2.35
C GLY A 56 10.37 26.28 1.51
N PHE A 57 9.78 25.16 1.94
CA PHE A 57 8.55 24.64 1.33
C PHE A 57 7.34 25.25 2.05
N PRO A 58 6.43 25.93 1.34
CA PRO A 58 5.26 26.54 1.94
C PRO A 58 4.21 25.47 2.30
N ARG A 59 3.89 25.42 3.59
CA ARG A 59 2.64 24.87 4.15
C ARG A 59 1.45 25.55 3.48
N ILE A 60 0.63 24.81 2.74
CA ILE A 60 -0.71 25.27 2.37
C ILE A 60 -1.62 25.03 3.58
N ARG A 61 -2.15 26.14 4.09
CA ARG A 61 -3.05 26.22 5.25
C ARG A 61 -4.45 25.75 4.86
N ALA A 62 -5.06 25.03 5.79
CA ALA A 62 -6.50 24.88 5.91
C ALA A 62 -7.18 26.25 6.01
N GLY A 63 -8.20 26.47 5.17
CA GLY A 63 -9.13 27.59 5.24
C GLY A 63 -10.46 27.11 5.80
N ALA A 64 -10.89 27.70 6.91
CA ALA A 64 -12.14 27.39 7.60
C ALA A 64 -13.25 28.40 7.27
N ARG A 65 -14.50 27.90 7.35
CA ARG A 65 -15.79 28.58 7.59
C ARG A 65 -16.49 29.33 6.45
N ALA A 66 -17.71 28.88 6.17
CA ALA A 66 -18.89 29.74 6.20
C ALA A 66 -20.05 28.99 6.88
N ARG A 67 -20.75 29.70 7.78
CA ARG A 67 -21.97 29.28 8.48
C ARG A 67 -23.17 29.58 7.58
N CYS A 68 -24.13 28.68 7.52
CA CYS A 68 -25.52 29.03 7.20
C CYS A 68 -26.45 28.34 8.20
N THR A 69 -27.11 29.15 9.03
CA THR A 69 -28.29 28.80 9.80
C THR A 69 -29.51 28.99 8.91
N HIS A 70 -30.27 27.92 8.66
CA HIS A 70 -31.72 28.05 8.50
C HIS A 70 -32.42 26.74 8.83
N THR A 71 -33.55 26.89 9.48
CA THR A 71 -34.36 25.92 10.19
C THR A 71 -35.32 25.15 9.28
N SER A 72 -35.62 23.93 9.74
CA SER A 72 -36.93 23.24 9.75
C SER A 72 -37.53 22.59 8.49
N VAL A 73 -37.69 21.26 8.63
CA VAL A 73 -38.96 20.49 8.59
C VAL A 73 -39.44 19.90 7.24
N LEU A 74 -39.75 18.61 7.32
CA LEU A 74 -40.38 17.67 6.36
C LEU A 74 -39.51 17.12 5.22
N HIS A 75 -39.06 15.87 5.39
CA HIS A 75 -39.52 14.77 4.53
C HIS A 75 -39.13 13.41 5.12
N SER A 76 -40.01 12.91 5.98
CA SER A 76 -40.21 11.47 6.17
C SER A 76 -40.74 10.89 4.85
N THR A 77 -40.36 9.64 4.56
CA THR A 77 -40.83 8.82 3.42
C THR A 77 -40.12 9.02 2.06
N ARG A 78 -38.77 9.01 2.04
CA ARG A 78 -38.00 8.83 0.78
C ARG A 78 -36.77 7.93 0.92
N GLN A 79 -36.77 6.99 1.88
CA GLN A 79 -35.60 6.16 2.20
C GLN A 79 -35.65 4.73 1.63
N ARG A 80 -36.73 4.29 1.00
CA ARG A 80 -36.83 2.91 0.47
C ARG A 80 -36.71 2.77 -1.05
N ASN A 81 -36.70 3.86 -1.82
CA ASN A 81 -36.73 3.82 -3.29
C ASN A 81 -35.47 4.36 -3.99
N PHE A 82 -34.43 4.76 -3.25
CA PHE A 82 -33.19 5.32 -3.84
C PHE A 82 -32.13 4.27 -4.17
N SER A 83 -32.35 3.00 -3.82
CA SER A 83 -31.39 1.92 -4.01
C SER A 83 -31.31 1.36 -5.45
N ILE A 84 -32.04 1.93 -6.43
CA ILE A 84 -32.23 1.30 -7.75
C ILE A 84 -31.62 2.11 -8.93
N ILE A 85 -31.14 3.35 -8.76
CA ILE A 85 -30.74 4.20 -9.91
C ILE A 85 -29.28 4.67 -9.83
N MET A 86 -28.33 3.74 -9.63
CA MET A 86 -26.94 3.92 -10.07
C MET A 86 -26.26 2.56 -10.19
N THR A 87 -26.67 1.76 -11.18
CA THR A 87 -26.31 0.34 -11.29
C THR A 87 -24.92 0.11 -11.88
N SER A 88 -24.25 1.11 -12.47
CA SER A 88 -22.85 0.98 -12.91
C SER A 88 -21.89 1.75 -11.99
N TRP A 89 -20.83 1.06 -11.54
CA TRP A 89 -19.73 1.67 -10.80
C TRP A 89 -19.08 2.80 -11.60
N ASP A 90 -19.03 2.70 -12.93
CA ASP A 90 -18.50 3.75 -13.80
C ASP A 90 -19.24 5.08 -13.63
N ALA A 91 -20.57 5.04 -13.55
CA ALA A 91 -21.38 6.25 -13.34
C ALA A 91 -21.17 6.83 -11.94
N ARG A 92 -21.04 5.97 -10.92
CA ARG A 92 -20.78 6.40 -9.54
C ARG A 92 -19.42 7.06 -9.40
N ILE A 93 -18.39 6.45 -9.97
CA ILE A 93 -17.02 6.94 -9.95
C ILE A 93 -16.92 8.25 -10.74
N SER A 94 -17.52 8.32 -11.92
CA SER A 94 -17.58 9.56 -12.71
C SER A 94 -18.30 10.68 -11.94
N SER A 95 -19.40 10.37 -11.27
CA SER A 95 -20.15 11.34 -10.48
C SER A 95 -19.34 11.85 -9.28
N LEU A 96 -18.64 10.96 -8.59
CA LEU A 96 -17.76 11.30 -7.48
C LEU A 96 -16.58 12.16 -7.93
N LEU A 97 -15.87 11.77 -8.99
CA LEU A 97 -14.73 12.51 -9.53
C LEU A 97 -15.13 13.88 -10.09
N PHE A 98 -16.35 14.01 -10.63
CA PHE A 98 -16.87 15.29 -11.11
C PHE A 98 -17.25 16.24 -9.98
N SER A 99 -17.90 15.73 -8.92
CA SER A 99 -18.30 16.56 -7.78
C SER A 99 -18.42 15.75 -6.49
N PRO A 100 -17.34 15.62 -5.70
CA PRO A 100 -17.35 14.81 -4.49
C PRO A 100 -18.39 15.28 -3.47
N THR A 101 -18.54 16.59 -3.29
CA THR A 101 -19.51 17.17 -2.34
C THR A 101 -20.95 16.89 -2.74
N GLN A 102 -21.28 17.00 -4.04
CA GLN A 102 -22.62 16.71 -4.54
C GLN A 102 -22.93 15.21 -4.50
N PHE A 103 -21.93 14.37 -4.78
CA PHE A 103 -22.06 12.93 -4.66
C PHE A 103 -22.35 12.53 -3.21
N LEU A 104 -21.58 13.06 -2.26
CA LEU A 104 -21.75 12.79 -0.82
C LEU A 104 -23.00 13.46 -0.20
N SER A 105 -23.67 14.37 -0.90
CA SER A 105 -24.99 14.84 -0.46
C SER A 105 -26.08 13.78 -0.68
N ARG A 106 -25.81 12.76 -1.51
CA ARG A 106 -26.74 11.68 -1.87
C ARG A 106 -26.42 10.35 -1.17
N THR A 107 -25.17 10.17 -0.74
CA THR A 107 -24.68 8.99 0.00
C THR A 107 -23.70 9.44 1.08
N THR A 108 -23.61 8.73 2.20
CA THR A 108 -22.54 9.03 3.16
C THR A 108 -21.21 8.45 2.70
N SER A 109 -20.11 9.06 3.17
CA SER A 109 -18.74 8.58 2.93
C SER A 109 -18.57 7.15 3.42
N GLU A 110 -19.12 6.82 4.59
CA GLU A 110 -18.96 5.52 5.23
C GLU A 110 -19.68 4.41 4.45
N MET A 111 -20.91 4.66 3.99
CA MET A 111 -21.65 3.68 3.17
C MET A 111 -20.97 3.46 1.83
N PHE A 112 -20.56 4.54 1.16
CA PHE A 112 -19.86 4.43 -0.12
C PHE A 112 -18.52 3.70 0.03
N LEU A 113 -17.76 4.02 1.08
CA LEU A 113 -16.49 3.39 1.40
C LEU A 113 -16.67 1.89 1.67
N ALA A 114 -17.66 1.51 2.48
CA ALA A 114 -17.94 0.10 2.76
C ALA A 114 -18.28 -0.68 1.48
N GLU A 115 -19.15 -0.15 0.62
CA GLU A 115 -19.47 -0.78 -0.66
C GLU A 115 -18.26 -0.89 -1.59
N LEU A 116 -17.40 0.13 -1.60
CA LEU A 116 -16.19 0.15 -2.41
C LEU A 116 -15.19 -0.90 -1.92
N LEU A 117 -14.98 -1.01 -0.61
CA LEU A 117 -14.13 -2.04 0.01
C LEU A 117 -14.67 -3.45 -0.21
N ASP A 118 -15.99 -3.66 -0.10
CA ASP A 118 -16.61 -4.94 -0.41
C ASP A 118 -16.39 -5.35 -1.87
N ASN A 119 -16.47 -4.42 -2.82
CA ASN A 119 -16.18 -4.70 -4.23
C ASN A 119 -14.69 -4.98 -4.48
N LEU A 120 -13.78 -4.35 -3.72
CA LEU A 120 -12.35 -4.66 -3.82
C LEU A 120 -12.00 -6.04 -3.26
N ARG A 121 -12.66 -6.45 -2.18
CA ARG A 121 -12.47 -7.77 -1.55
C ARG A 121 -13.11 -8.88 -2.35
N ASP A 122 -14.17 -8.60 -3.10
CA ASP A 122 -14.87 -9.62 -3.89
C ASP A 122 -13.95 -10.23 -4.97
N ASP A 123 -13.70 -11.53 -4.86
CA ASP A 123 -12.91 -12.30 -5.83
C ASP A 123 -13.60 -12.41 -7.19
N LYS A 124 -14.92 -12.18 -7.26
CA LYS A 124 -15.68 -12.14 -8.51
C LYS A 124 -15.53 -10.81 -9.25
N THR A 125 -15.02 -9.78 -8.57
CA THR A 125 -14.75 -8.49 -9.20
C THR A 125 -13.46 -8.60 -10.01
N ASN A 126 -13.55 -8.32 -11.32
CA ASN A 126 -12.39 -8.37 -12.19
C ASN A 126 -11.34 -7.29 -11.82
N ASP A 127 -10.08 -7.57 -12.16
CA ASP A 127 -8.96 -6.68 -11.82
C ASP A 127 -9.11 -5.27 -12.42
N SER A 128 -9.64 -5.13 -13.64
CA SER A 128 -9.87 -3.81 -14.26
C SER A 128 -10.79 -2.93 -13.42
N LYS A 129 -11.86 -3.52 -12.86
CA LYS A 129 -12.77 -2.84 -11.95
C LYS A 129 -12.10 -2.57 -10.60
N LYS A 130 -11.29 -3.50 -10.07
CA LYS A 130 -10.51 -3.26 -8.84
C LYS A 130 -9.55 -2.08 -9.01
N ILE A 131 -8.86 -1.99 -10.15
CA ILE A 131 -7.98 -0.87 -10.49
C ILE A 131 -8.75 0.45 -10.54
N LEU A 132 -9.93 0.46 -11.18
CA LEU A 132 -10.80 1.64 -11.23
C LEU A 132 -11.28 2.06 -9.83
N LEU A 133 -11.58 1.11 -8.94
CA LEU A 133 -11.96 1.42 -7.56
C LEU A 133 -10.77 1.96 -6.75
N LEU A 134 -9.57 1.42 -6.96
CA LEU A 134 -8.33 1.92 -6.33
C LEU A 134 -7.98 3.33 -6.80
N SER A 135 -8.24 3.70 -8.06
CA SER A 135 -7.95 5.06 -8.53
C SER A 135 -8.77 6.11 -7.78
N VAL A 136 -9.98 5.78 -7.33
CA VAL A 136 -10.78 6.67 -6.50
C VAL A 136 -10.13 6.94 -5.13
N PHE A 137 -9.51 5.91 -4.54
CA PHE A 137 -8.78 6.06 -3.28
C PHE A 137 -7.55 6.94 -3.42
N LEU A 138 -6.86 6.88 -4.56
CA LEU A 138 -5.71 7.73 -4.85
C LEU A 138 -6.11 9.19 -5.00
N GLU A 139 -7.21 9.45 -5.71
CA GLU A 139 -7.70 10.81 -5.97
C GLU A 139 -8.23 11.49 -4.70
N HIS A 140 -8.97 10.74 -3.86
CA HIS A 140 -9.78 11.33 -2.79
C HIS A 140 -9.70 10.60 -1.43
N PRO A 141 -8.50 10.28 -0.91
CA PRO A 141 -8.36 9.49 0.33
C PRO A 141 -8.97 10.21 1.55
N THR A 142 -8.82 11.53 1.66
CA THR A 142 -9.33 12.32 2.80
C THR A 142 -10.84 12.55 2.75
N VAL A 143 -11.45 12.44 1.57
CA VAL A 143 -12.90 12.56 1.38
C VAL A 143 -13.59 11.23 1.71
N LEU A 144 -12.95 10.11 1.37
CA LEU A 144 -13.44 8.77 1.69
C LEU A 144 -13.20 8.41 3.14
N CYS A 145 -11.98 8.63 3.64
CA CYS A 145 -11.58 8.34 5.01
C CYS A 145 -11.66 9.62 5.86
N THR A 146 -12.88 10.04 6.19
CA THR A 146 -13.15 11.28 6.96
C THR A 146 -12.68 11.21 8.42
N THR A 147 -12.45 10.01 8.93
CA THR A 147 -12.00 9.75 10.31
C THR A 147 -10.78 8.84 10.31
N THR A 148 -9.95 8.95 11.36
CA THR A 148 -8.81 8.05 11.57
C THR A 148 -9.23 6.58 11.56
N SER A 149 -10.34 6.24 12.23
CA SER A 149 -10.82 4.86 12.28
C SER A 149 -11.24 4.33 10.91
N ALA A 150 -11.89 5.16 10.07
CA ALA A 150 -12.20 4.78 8.70
C ALA A 150 -10.92 4.57 7.86
N GLY A 151 -9.90 5.42 8.07
CA GLY A 151 -8.58 5.25 7.45
C GLY A 151 -7.90 3.95 7.88
N GLU A 152 -7.93 3.61 9.16
CA GLU A 152 -7.32 2.39 9.72
C GLU A 152 -7.99 1.12 9.18
N GLN A 153 -9.33 1.11 9.10
CA GLN A 153 -10.11 0.01 8.53
C GLN A 153 -9.82 -0.15 7.04
N THR A 154 -9.82 0.95 6.29
CA THR A 154 -9.47 0.95 4.86
C THR A 154 -8.07 0.41 4.63
N ALA A 155 -7.10 0.89 5.40
CA ALA A 155 -5.73 0.41 5.36
C ALA A 155 -5.63 -1.09 5.71
N HIS A 156 -6.45 -1.56 6.64
CA HIS A 156 -6.51 -2.97 6.99
C HIS A 156 -6.98 -3.83 5.82
N GLU A 157 -8.05 -3.42 5.16
CA GLU A 157 -8.59 -4.12 3.99
C GLU A 157 -7.60 -4.12 2.82
N LEU A 158 -6.94 -2.99 2.54
CA LEU A 158 -5.93 -2.91 1.49
C LEU A 158 -4.73 -3.82 1.78
N VAL A 159 -4.24 -3.87 3.03
CA VAL A 159 -3.18 -4.82 3.42
C VAL A 159 -3.66 -6.27 3.33
N SER A 160 -4.94 -6.54 3.65
CA SER A 160 -5.55 -7.86 3.47
C SER A 160 -5.54 -8.28 2.00
N ILE A 161 -5.93 -7.38 1.08
CA ILE A 161 -5.86 -7.62 -0.37
C ILE A 161 -4.43 -7.93 -0.82
N LEU A 162 -3.42 -7.22 -0.31
CA LEU A 162 -2.01 -7.50 -0.62
C LEU A 162 -1.52 -8.86 -0.11
N ASN A 163 -2.11 -9.40 0.96
CA ASN A 163 -1.80 -10.73 1.47
C ASN A 163 -2.54 -11.85 0.71
N CYS A 164 -3.78 -11.60 0.28
CA CYS A 164 -4.59 -12.57 -0.44
C CYS A 164 -4.25 -12.66 -1.93
N THR A 165 -3.60 -11.64 -2.49
CA THR A 165 -3.17 -11.65 -3.90
C THR A 165 -1.87 -12.42 -4.06
N PRO A 166 -1.79 -13.41 -4.98
CA PRO A 166 -0.59 -14.22 -5.16
C PRO A 166 0.63 -13.36 -5.47
N GLN A 167 1.69 -13.55 -4.68
CA GLN A 167 2.96 -12.82 -4.86
C GLN A 167 3.93 -13.54 -5.79
N LYS A 168 3.76 -14.86 -5.91
CA LYS A 168 4.57 -15.71 -6.76
C LYS A 168 3.77 -16.03 -8.01
N SER A 169 4.33 -15.69 -9.16
CA SER A 169 3.98 -16.38 -10.40
C SER A 169 4.58 -17.78 -10.29
N ASP A 170 3.84 -18.74 -9.75
CA ASP A 170 4.28 -20.13 -9.82
C ASP A 170 4.42 -20.46 -11.31
N THR A 171 5.67 -20.65 -11.74
CA THR A 171 6.13 -20.65 -13.13
C THR A 171 5.54 -21.78 -14.01
N ASN A 172 4.55 -22.52 -13.51
CA ASN A 172 3.88 -23.61 -14.21
C ASN A 172 2.41 -23.35 -14.51
N ASP A 173 1.77 -22.39 -13.84
CA ASP A 173 0.36 -22.08 -14.05
C ASP A 173 0.26 -20.61 -14.44
N ASN A 174 -0.05 -20.33 -15.71
CA ASN A 174 -0.30 -18.98 -16.27
C ASN A 174 -1.50 -18.23 -15.60
N VAL A 175 -1.90 -18.62 -14.40
CA VAL A 175 -3.04 -18.11 -13.65
C VAL A 175 -2.69 -16.82 -12.88
N GLY A 176 -1.41 -16.60 -12.54
CA GLY A 176 -0.91 -15.34 -11.98
C GLY A 176 -0.71 -14.26 -13.05
N GLY A 177 -1.79 -13.80 -13.68
CA GLY A 177 -1.73 -12.85 -14.79
C GLY A 177 -1.17 -11.45 -14.42
N PRO A 178 -0.72 -10.65 -15.40
CA PRO A 178 -0.22 -9.29 -15.23
C PRO A 178 -1.25 -8.31 -14.63
N THR A 179 -2.52 -8.70 -14.54
CA THR A 179 -3.60 -7.87 -14.01
C THR A 179 -3.59 -7.80 -12.47
N HIS A 180 -3.25 -8.90 -11.78
CA HIS A 180 -3.10 -8.90 -10.31
C HIS A 180 -1.94 -8.00 -9.86
N HIS A 181 -0.88 -7.92 -10.69
CA HIS A 181 0.24 -7.01 -10.46
C HIS A 181 -0.22 -5.55 -10.40
N ALA A 182 -1.12 -5.13 -11.30
CA ALA A 182 -1.65 -3.77 -11.32
C ALA A 182 -2.52 -3.46 -10.09
N VAL A 183 -3.33 -4.42 -9.63
CA VAL A 183 -4.12 -4.27 -8.39
C VAL A 183 -3.19 -4.11 -7.17
N ARG A 184 -2.15 -4.94 -7.07
CA ARG A 184 -1.16 -4.87 -5.97
C ARG A 184 -0.39 -3.55 -6.00
N ALA A 185 0.05 -3.12 -7.19
CA ALA A 185 0.68 -1.82 -7.38
C ALA A 185 -0.23 -0.70 -6.86
N GLY A 186 -1.47 -0.64 -7.37
CA GLY A 186 -2.44 0.38 -6.98
C GLY A 186 -2.73 0.39 -5.48
N ALA A 187 -2.89 -0.78 -4.85
CA ALA A 187 -3.08 -0.87 -3.40
C ALA A 187 -1.87 -0.36 -2.61
N CYS A 188 -0.64 -0.63 -3.06
CA CYS A 188 0.56 -0.02 -2.47
C CYS A 188 0.55 1.51 -2.60
N GLU A 189 0.12 2.04 -3.75
CA GLU A 189 0.02 3.48 -3.96
C GLU A 189 -1.02 4.11 -3.03
N CYS A 190 -2.20 3.49 -2.90
CA CYS A 190 -3.27 3.96 -2.01
C CYS A 190 -2.78 4.03 -0.57
N LEU A 191 -2.10 2.99 -0.09
CA LEU A 191 -1.54 2.95 1.26
C LEU A 191 -0.50 4.06 1.48
N ARG A 192 0.37 4.34 0.48
CA ARG A 192 1.34 5.45 0.56
C ARG A 192 0.64 6.80 0.62
N GLU A 193 -0.38 7.01 -0.20
CA GLU A 193 -1.12 8.26 -0.25
C GLU A 193 -1.89 8.50 1.06
N MET A 194 -2.53 7.46 1.61
CA MET A 194 -3.18 7.51 2.91
C MET A 194 -2.20 7.85 4.04
N GLU A 195 -1.02 7.23 4.06
CA GLU A 195 0.04 7.53 5.03
C GLU A 195 0.59 8.97 4.86
N THR A 196 0.61 9.49 3.63
CA THR A 196 1.00 10.88 3.34
C THR A 196 -0.04 11.86 3.86
N CYS A 197 -1.32 11.56 3.68
CA CYS A 197 -2.44 12.34 4.18
C CYS A 197 -2.53 12.30 5.72
N GLN A 198 -2.21 11.16 6.32
CA GLN A 198 -2.27 10.94 7.76
C GLN A 198 -1.02 10.18 8.27
N PRO A 199 0.06 10.90 8.63
CA PRO A 199 1.28 10.27 9.13
C PRO A 199 1.05 9.46 10.41
N GLY A 200 1.56 8.23 10.43
CA GLY A 200 1.42 7.30 11.55
C GLY A 200 0.24 6.34 11.43
N LEU A 201 -0.63 6.51 10.42
CA LEU A 201 -1.80 5.65 10.19
C LEU A 201 -1.42 4.17 10.05
N LEU A 202 -0.32 3.90 9.34
CA LEU A 202 0.14 2.53 9.07
C LEU A 202 1.20 2.03 10.06
N SER A 203 1.49 2.78 11.12
CA SER A 203 2.54 2.42 12.10
C SER A 203 2.35 1.03 12.72
N GLN A 204 1.11 0.66 13.04
CA GLN A 204 0.75 -0.66 13.58
C GLN A 204 0.84 -1.80 12.55
N LYS A 205 1.01 -1.47 11.25
CA LYS A 205 1.10 -2.45 10.15
C LYS A 205 2.53 -2.64 9.63
N LEU A 206 3.53 -2.04 10.27
CA LEU A 206 4.94 -2.11 9.84
C LEU A 206 5.46 -3.55 9.71
N GLU A 207 5.10 -4.42 10.64
CA GLU A 207 5.51 -5.83 10.60
C GLU A 207 4.90 -6.57 9.40
N ALA A 208 3.60 -6.41 9.16
CA ALA A 208 2.94 -6.99 8.00
C ALA A 208 3.54 -6.48 6.68
N LEU A 209 3.78 -5.17 6.57
CA LEU A 209 4.41 -4.55 5.40
C LEU A 209 5.85 -5.03 5.19
N TYR A 210 6.60 -5.26 6.26
CA TYR A 210 7.94 -5.83 6.19
C TYR A 210 7.93 -7.25 5.60
N TYR A 211 7.03 -8.11 6.07
CA TYR A 211 6.89 -9.47 5.52
C TYR A 211 6.46 -9.45 4.05
N LEU A 212 5.48 -8.62 3.70
CA LEU A 212 5.05 -8.44 2.32
C LEU A 212 6.20 -8.01 1.40
N LYS A 213 7.00 -7.02 1.84
CA LYS A 213 8.21 -6.58 1.11
C LYS A 213 9.22 -7.73 0.95
N GLN A 214 9.43 -8.55 1.98
CA GLN A 214 10.42 -9.62 1.96
C GLN A 214 10.02 -10.79 1.06
N GLN A 215 8.72 -11.06 0.95
CA GLN A 215 8.18 -12.12 0.10
C GLN A 215 8.09 -11.69 -1.38
N GLU A 216 8.04 -10.38 -1.64
CA GLU A 216 7.96 -9.85 -3.00
C GLU A 216 9.26 -10.05 -3.78
N THR A 217 9.17 -10.84 -4.85
CA THR A 217 10.27 -11.17 -5.78
C THR A 217 10.05 -10.65 -7.19
N THR A 218 8.88 -10.05 -7.46
CA THR A 218 8.53 -9.46 -8.76
C THR A 218 9.05 -8.02 -8.86
N VAL A 219 8.77 -7.36 -10.00
CA VAL A 219 9.11 -5.95 -10.23
C VAL A 219 8.40 -4.99 -9.26
N LEU A 220 7.38 -5.44 -8.51
CA LEU A 220 6.73 -4.66 -7.45
C LEU A 220 7.57 -4.46 -6.20
N HIS A 221 8.71 -5.14 -6.07
CA HIS A 221 9.58 -5.00 -4.89
C HIS A 221 9.90 -3.53 -4.56
N GLN A 222 10.09 -2.70 -5.59
CA GLN A 222 10.29 -1.27 -5.42
C GLN A 222 9.08 -0.56 -4.79
N SER A 223 7.85 -0.88 -5.22
CA SER A 223 6.62 -0.31 -4.66
C SER A 223 6.46 -0.64 -3.17
N TYR A 224 6.73 -1.89 -2.78
CA TYR A 224 6.72 -2.32 -1.38
C TYR A 224 7.83 -1.66 -0.56
N CYS A 225 9.04 -1.52 -1.12
CA CYS A 225 10.14 -0.80 -0.46
C CYS A 225 9.80 0.66 -0.18
N MET A 226 9.22 1.35 -1.17
CA MET A 226 8.80 2.74 -1.02
C MET A 226 7.70 2.88 0.03
N LEU A 227 6.70 2.00 0.01
CA LEU A 227 5.65 1.98 1.03
C LEU A 227 6.22 1.75 2.43
N TYR A 228 7.02 0.70 2.61
CA TYR A 228 7.61 0.37 3.91
C TYR A 228 8.48 1.52 4.45
N THR A 229 9.31 2.12 3.60
CA THR A 229 10.21 3.22 3.99
C THR A 229 9.42 4.46 4.41
N GLU A 230 8.35 4.79 3.69
CA GLU A 230 7.49 5.94 4.03
C GLU A 230 6.82 5.74 5.39
N VAL A 231 6.22 4.57 5.62
CA VAL A 231 5.57 4.23 6.89
C VAL A 231 6.58 4.22 8.03
N LEU A 232 7.77 3.64 7.83
CA LEU A 232 8.82 3.57 8.85
C LEU A 232 9.30 4.98 9.23
N LYS A 233 9.55 5.83 8.22
CA LYS A 233 9.95 7.23 8.42
C LYS A 233 8.90 8.00 9.22
N ASN A 234 7.63 7.84 8.90
CA ASN A 234 6.55 8.55 9.60
C ASN A 234 6.31 7.99 11.01
N ALA A 235 6.42 6.68 11.22
CA ALA A 235 6.36 6.07 12.55
C ALA A 235 7.48 6.57 13.46
N ILE A 236 8.72 6.64 12.97
CA ILE A 236 9.86 7.18 13.74
C ILE A 236 9.62 8.65 14.09
N ARG A 237 9.12 9.45 13.15
CA ARG A 237 8.78 10.86 13.39
C ARG A 237 7.70 11.00 14.45
N PHE A 238 6.64 10.19 14.38
CA PHE A 238 5.56 10.18 15.36
C PHE A 238 6.09 9.88 16.78
N LEU A 239 6.85 8.78 16.93
CA LEU A 239 7.45 8.37 18.20
C LEU A 239 8.46 9.39 18.77
N THR A 240 9.14 10.13 17.91
CA THR A 240 10.10 11.15 18.35
C THR A 240 9.39 12.41 18.86
N GLN A 241 8.29 12.82 18.20
CA GLN A 241 7.54 14.00 18.61
C GLN A 241 6.77 13.80 19.91
N GLU A 242 6.23 12.59 20.14
CA GLU A 242 5.51 12.26 21.38
C GLU A 242 6.41 12.41 22.62
N LYS A 243 7.67 11.94 22.53
CA LYS A 243 8.66 12.05 23.61
C LYS A 243 9.03 13.49 23.95
N ASP A 244 9.03 14.41 22.99
CA ASP A 244 9.32 15.82 23.26
C ASP A 244 8.17 16.51 24.01
N VAL A 245 6.93 16.13 23.73
CA VAL A 245 5.75 16.67 24.42
C VAL A 245 5.73 16.24 25.89
N ASP A 246 6.01 14.97 26.17
CA ASP A 246 6.04 14.47 27.55
C ASP A 246 7.19 15.09 28.36
N ASN A 247 8.38 15.21 27.75
CA ASN A 247 9.51 15.89 28.38
C ASN A 247 9.25 17.38 28.64
N ALA A 248 8.55 18.07 27.73
CA ALA A 248 8.16 19.46 27.95
C ALA A 248 7.13 19.59 29.08
N LYS A 249 6.20 18.65 29.20
CA LYS A 249 5.17 18.64 30.24
C LYS A 249 5.75 18.42 31.65
N LEU A 250 6.75 17.55 31.77
CA LEU A 250 7.48 17.31 33.02
C LEU A 250 8.40 18.48 33.45
N ARG A 251 8.85 19.31 32.50
CA ARG A 251 9.66 20.50 32.81
C ARG A 251 8.81 21.73 33.18
N ALA A 252 7.52 21.72 32.84
CA ALA A 252 6.59 22.81 33.11
C ALA A 252 5.80 22.63 34.43
N SER A 253 5.99 21.50 35.12
CA SER A 253 5.45 21.19 36.45
C SER A 253 6.52 21.32 37.52
#